data_AF-A0A9D7Y5M1-F1
#
_entry.id   AF-A0A9D7Y5M1-F1
#
_cell.length_a   1.000
_cell.length_b   1.000
_cell.length_c   1.000
_cell.angle_alpha   90.00
_cell.angle_beta   90.00
_cell.angle_gamma   90.00
#
_symmetry.space_group_name_H-M   'P 1'
#
loop_
_entity.id
_entity.type
_entity.pdbx_description
1 polymer ?
#
loop_
_entity_poly.entity_id
_entity_poly.type
_entity_poly.pdbx_seq_one_letter_code
_entity_poly.pdbx_strand_id
1 'polypeptide(L)'
;MHTKTIVQLQVFSGRRNPQWELTEQQKKAFVKLWIAAKVEEQKINLPSNLGYQGFVVWDNLYKWIIYNGHAHRMHNKVIETKKDTGNGIELFLRNTLPKNIAVELKEMGL
;
A
#
# COMPACT_ATOMS: atom_id res chain seq x y z
N MET A 1 -3.69 -14.22 -18.81
CA MET A 1 -4.64 -13.36 -18.08
C MET A 1 -3.84 -12.25 -17.43
N HIS A 2 -4.20 -10.98 -17.64
CA HIS A 2 -3.56 -9.87 -16.93
C HIS A 2 -4.16 -9.79 -15.53
N THR A 3 -3.34 -10.02 -14.51
CA THR A 3 -3.78 -9.92 -13.12
C THR A 3 -3.83 -8.46 -12.71
N LYS A 4 -4.98 -7.98 -12.25
CA LYS A 4 -5.12 -6.62 -11.73
C LYS A 4 -4.39 -6.48 -10.41
N THR A 5 -3.78 -5.32 -10.19
CA THR A 5 -3.18 -4.96 -8.90
C THR A 5 -3.85 -3.68 -8.44
N ILE A 6 -4.62 -3.78 -7.37
CA ILE A 6 -5.42 -2.70 -6.83
C ILE A 6 -4.70 -2.11 -5.63
N VAL A 7 -4.71 -0.79 -5.54
CA VAL A 7 -4.27 -0.03 -4.37
C VAL A 7 -5.51 0.59 -3.73
N GLN A 8 -5.59 0.50 -2.41
CA GLN A 8 -6.55 1.22 -1.59
C GLN A 8 -5.80 2.08 -0.59
N LEU A 9 -6.17 3.35 -0.54
CA LEU A 9 -5.70 4.24 0.51
C LEU A 9 -6.61 4.08 1.74
N GLN A 10 -6.04 3.72 2.89
CA GLN A 10 -6.79 3.58 4.14
C GLN A 10 -6.88 4.93 4.85
N VAL A 11 -8.08 5.48 4.88
CA VAL A 11 -8.37 6.78 5.50
C VAL A 11 -9.60 6.66 6.39
N PHE A 12 -9.48 7.02 7.66
CA PHE A 12 -10.61 7.10 8.57
C PHE A 12 -11.31 8.46 8.44
N SER A 13 -12.03 8.64 7.33
CA SER A 13 -12.77 9.88 7.01
C SER A 13 -14.30 9.73 7.09
N GLY A 14 -14.81 8.52 7.39
CA GLY A 14 -16.23 8.20 7.29
C GLY A 14 -16.74 8.02 5.84
N ARG A 15 -15.87 8.23 4.84
CA ARG A 15 -16.14 7.94 3.42
C ARG A 15 -15.53 6.61 3.02
N ARG A 16 -15.91 6.11 1.83
CA ARG A 16 -15.28 4.92 1.24
C ARG A 16 -13.81 5.21 0.96
N ASN A 17 -12.95 4.28 1.34
CA ASN A 17 -11.52 4.33 1.02
C ASN A 17 -11.30 4.41 -0.50
N PRO A 18 -10.55 5.40 -1.02
CA PRO A 18 -10.27 5.50 -2.44
C PRO A 18 -9.45 4.33 -2.96
N GLN A 19 -9.71 3.92 -4.20
CA GLN A 19 -9.09 2.76 -4.84
C GLN A 19 -8.68 3.08 -6.28
N TRP A 20 -7.54 2.56 -6.72
CA TRP A 20 -7.11 2.62 -8.11
C TRP A 20 -6.33 1.39 -8.53
N GLU A 21 -6.21 1.18 -9.84
CA GLU A 21 -5.45 0.09 -10.44
C GLU A 21 -4.06 0.59 -10.85
N LEU A 22 -3.02 -0.16 -10.51
CA LEU A 22 -1.67 0.11 -11.02
C LEU A 22 -1.56 -0.30 -12.49
N THR A 23 -0.84 0.48 -13.29
CA THR A 23 -0.42 0.05 -14.63
C THR A 23 0.60 -1.07 -14.56
N GLU A 24 0.78 -1.85 -15.63
CA GLU A 24 1.80 -2.92 -15.68
C GLU A 24 3.22 -2.42 -15.36
N GLN A 25 3.55 -1.18 -15.78
CA GLN A 25 4.84 -0.57 -15.45
C GLN A 25 4.95 -0.25 -13.95
N GLN A 26 3.88 0.29 -13.35
CA GLN A 26 3.83 0.58 -11.91
C GLN A 26 3.86 -0.71 -11.09
N LYS A 27 3.19 -1.78 -11.52
CA LYS A 27 3.26 -3.12 -10.89
C LYS A 27 4.70 -3.62 -10.83
N LYS A 28 5.43 -3.57 -11.96
CA LYS A 28 6.84 -3.98 -12.02
C LYS A 28 7.71 -3.14 -11.08
N ALA A 29 7.50 -1.82 -11.03
CA ALA A 29 8.22 -0.93 -10.12
C ALA A 29 7.93 -1.24 -8.64
N PHE A 30 6.66 -1.45 -8.29
CA PHE A 30 6.23 -1.84 -6.95
C PHE A 30 6.89 -3.14 -6.50
N VAL A 31 6.85 -4.19 -7.35
CA VAL A 31 7.48 -5.48 -7.05
C VAL A 31 8.99 -5.33 -6.87
N LYS A 32 9.65 -4.50 -7.69
CA LYS A 32 11.09 -4.21 -7.55
C LYS A 32 11.40 -3.56 -6.20
N LEU A 33 10.59 -2.58 -5.77
CA LEU A 33 10.74 -1.95 -4.45
C LEU A 33 10.55 -2.97 -3.32
N TRP A 34 9.53 -3.82 -3.42
CA TRP A 34 9.30 -4.90 -2.46
C TRP A 34 10.49 -5.86 -2.37
N ILE A 35 11.05 -6.31 -3.51
CA ILE A 35 12.20 -7.21 -3.53
C ILE A 35 13.42 -6.53 -2.88
N ALA A 36 13.66 -5.26 -3.17
CA ALA A 36 14.78 -4.49 -2.64
C ALA A 36 14.64 -4.12 -1.15
N ALA A 37 13.42 -4.09 -0.61
CA ALA A 37 13.18 -3.77 0.78
C ALA A 37 13.80 -4.82 1.73
N LYS A 38 14.40 -4.35 2.82
CA LYS A 38 15.07 -5.19 3.82
C LYS A 38 14.05 -6.00 4.59
N VAL A 39 14.30 -7.30 4.72
CA VAL A 39 13.48 -8.19 5.55
C VAL A 39 13.52 -7.73 7.00
N GLU A 40 12.37 -7.74 7.65
CA GLU A 40 12.22 -7.44 9.07
C GLU A 40 11.78 -8.71 9.79
N GLU A 41 12.65 -9.22 10.66
CA GLU A 41 12.40 -10.47 11.40
C GLU A 41 11.49 -10.28 12.62
N GLN A 42 11.26 -9.02 13.05
CA GLN A 42 10.37 -8.72 14.17
C GLN A 42 8.91 -8.66 13.72
N LYS A 43 8.05 -9.35 14.50
CA LYS A 43 6.59 -9.19 14.40
C LYS A 43 6.21 -7.82 14.95
N ILE A 44 5.67 -6.97 14.09
CA ILE A 44 5.14 -5.66 14.47
C ILE A 44 3.64 -5.78 14.66
N ASN A 45 3.14 -5.29 15.79
CA ASN A 45 1.71 -5.18 16.04
C ASN A 45 1.13 -4.08 15.14
N LEU A 46 0.13 -4.43 14.33
CA LEU A 46 -0.62 -3.46 13.54
C LEU A 46 -1.29 -2.44 14.50
N PRO A 47 -1.04 -1.13 14.35
CA PRO A 47 -1.63 -0.14 15.24
C PRO A 47 -3.14 0.00 15.01
N SER A 48 -3.90 0.13 16.09
CA SER A 48 -5.35 0.38 16.09
C SER A 48 -5.65 1.89 16.20
N ASN A 49 -5.21 2.69 15.24
CA ASN A 49 -5.37 4.16 15.34
C ASN A 49 -6.38 4.73 14.34
N LEU A 50 -7.13 5.75 14.76
CA LEU A 50 -7.96 6.61 13.92
C LEU A 50 -7.05 7.56 13.11
N GLY A 51 -7.15 7.59 11.78
CA GLY A 51 -6.36 8.47 10.89
C GLY A 51 -5.95 7.82 9.56
N TYR A 52 -5.01 8.41 8.82
CA TYR A 52 -4.36 7.73 7.68
C TYR A 52 -3.66 6.45 8.18
N GLN A 53 -4.00 5.30 7.58
CA GLN A 53 -3.44 4.00 7.95
C GLN A 53 -2.54 3.40 6.86
N GLY A 54 -2.10 4.22 5.91
CA GLY A 54 -1.25 3.75 4.81
C GLY A 54 -2.04 3.19 3.63
N PHE A 55 -1.46 2.19 2.96
CA PHE A 55 -2.00 1.59 1.76
C PHE A 55 -2.21 0.09 1.91
N VAL A 56 -3.26 -0.42 1.28
CA VAL A 56 -3.43 -1.84 1.03
C VAL A 56 -3.29 -2.05 -0.46
N VAL A 57 -2.35 -2.91 -0.87
CA VAL A 57 -2.19 -3.32 -2.27
C VAL A 57 -2.58 -4.78 -2.37
N TRP A 58 -3.31 -5.19 -3.39
CA TRP A 58 -3.58 -6.62 -3.59
C TRP A 58 -3.68 -6.98 -5.06
N ASP A 59 -3.35 -8.24 -5.32
CA ASP A 59 -3.63 -8.93 -6.57
C ASP A 59 -4.32 -10.27 -6.27
N ASN A 60 -4.40 -11.16 -7.25
CA ASN A 60 -5.07 -12.46 -7.08
C ASN A 60 -4.34 -13.42 -6.13
N LEU A 61 -3.07 -13.17 -5.82
CA LEU A 61 -2.19 -14.06 -5.04
C LEU A 61 -1.80 -13.45 -3.70
N TYR A 62 -1.53 -12.15 -3.68
CA TYR A 62 -0.88 -11.48 -2.57
C TYR A 62 -1.69 -10.28 -2.12
N LYS A 63 -1.63 -10.02 -0.81
CA LYS A 63 -2.10 -8.78 -0.19
C LYS A 63 -0.94 -8.14 0.56
N TRP A 64 -0.65 -6.89 0.25
CA TRP A 64 0.29 -6.06 0.97
C TRP A 64 -0.43 -5.02 1.82
N ILE A 65 0.10 -4.76 3.01
CA ILE A 65 -0.31 -3.69 3.91
C ILE A 65 0.95 -2.85 4.18
N ILE A 66 0.92 -1.58 3.79
CA ILE A 66 2.06 -0.66 3.87
C ILE A 66 1.67 0.51 4.77
N TYR A 67 2.40 0.75 5.85
CA TYR A 67 2.15 1.87 6.76
C TYR A 67 3.37 2.18 7.62
N ASN A 68 3.59 3.46 7.94
CA ASN A 68 4.59 3.94 8.92
C ASN A 68 6.00 3.33 8.73
N GLY A 69 6.45 3.19 7.49
CA GLY A 69 7.78 2.63 7.20
C GLY A 69 7.86 1.10 7.29
N HIS A 70 6.73 0.40 7.31
CA HIS A 70 6.64 -1.06 7.29
C HIS A 70 5.76 -1.53 6.13
N ALA A 71 6.10 -2.69 5.58
CA ALA A 71 5.32 -3.35 4.54
C ALA A 71 5.18 -4.85 4.87
N HIS A 72 3.94 -5.32 4.97
CA HIS A 72 3.61 -6.72 5.22
C HIS A 72 3.00 -7.33 3.97
N ARG A 73 3.49 -8.48 3.52
CA ARG A 73 2.90 -9.28 2.44
C ARG A 73 2.29 -10.55 3.02
N MET A 74 1.01 -10.75 2.73
CA MET A 74 0.23 -11.91 3.14
C MET A 74 -0.03 -12.83 1.94
N HIS A 75 0.25 -14.12 2.10
CA HIS A 75 -0.10 -15.18 1.15
C HIS A 75 -0.29 -16.50 1.89
N ASN A 76 -1.43 -17.17 1.73
CA ASN A 76 -1.72 -18.48 2.33
C ASN A 76 -1.36 -18.58 3.84
N LYS A 77 -1.77 -17.58 4.63
CA LYS A 77 -1.48 -17.43 6.09
C LYS A 77 -0.01 -17.16 6.45
N VAL A 78 0.89 -17.09 5.47
CA VAL A 78 2.26 -16.62 5.68
C VAL A 78 2.27 -15.10 5.59
N ILE A 79 2.90 -14.45 6.58
CA ILE A 79 3.13 -13.01 6.61
C ILE A 79 4.63 -12.78 6.53
N GLU A 80 5.08 -12.11 5.48
CA GLU A 80 6.44 -11.60 5.34
C GLU A 80 6.42 -10.10 5.67
N THR A 81 7.31 -9.66 6.54
CA THR A 81 7.44 -8.23 6.90
C THR A 81 8.75 -7.68 6.38
N LYS A 82 8.71 -6.47 5.86
CA LYS A 82 9.87 -5.74 5.37
C LYS A 82 9.83 -4.30 5.89
N LYS A 83 11.02 -3.74 6.14
CA LYS A 83 11.18 -2.31 6.41
C LYS A 83 11.06 -1.53 5.11
N ASP A 84 10.14 -0.60 5.06
CA ASP A 84 10.07 0.46 4.06
C ASP A 84 10.92 1.65 4.51
N THR A 85 12.24 1.45 4.58
CA THR A 85 13.16 2.47 5.09
C THR A 85 13.13 3.71 4.19
N GLY A 86 12.79 4.86 4.76
CA GLY A 86 12.62 6.12 4.02
C GLY A 86 11.28 6.25 3.29
N ASN A 87 10.29 5.40 3.60
CA ASN A 87 8.94 5.41 3.01
C ASN A 87 8.96 5.26 1.48
N GLY A 88 9.90 4.48 0.91
CA GLY A 88 10.08 4.37 -0.53
C GLY A 88 8.89 3.71 -1.24
N ILE A 89 8.33 2.65 -0.66
CA ILE A 89 7.13 1.98 -1.16
C ILE A 89 5.92 2.87 -0.94
N GLU A 90 5.78 3.45 0.25
CA GLU A 90 4.64 4.32 0.59
C GLU A 90 4.59 5.58 -0.31
N LEU A 91 5.72 6.25 -0.49
CA LEU A 91 5.87 7.42 -1.37
C LEU A 91 5.62 7.05 -2.83
N PHE A 92 6.12 5.89 -3.28
CA PHE A 92 5.82 5.39 -4.61
C PHE A 92 4.31 5.24 -4.82
N LEU A 93 3.60 4.58 -3.90
CA LEU A 93 2.15 4.38 -4.01
C LEU A 93 1.40 5.71 -4.03
N ARG A 94 1.81 6.67 -3.19
CA ARG A 94 1.26 8.04 -3.20
C ARG A 94 1.45 8.73 -4.55
N ASN A 95 2.60 8.52 -5.22
CA ASN A 95 2.87 9.07 -6.55
C ASN A 95 2.15 8.34 -7.69
N THR A 96 1.55 7.17 -7.44
CA THR A 96 0.66 6.50 -8.42
C THR A 96 -0.78 6.99 -8.36
N LEU A 97 -1.11 7.88 -7.42
CA LEU A 97 -2.46 8.35 -7.19
C LEU A 97 -3.03 9.05 -8.46
N PRO A 98 -4.15 8.57 -8.99
CA PRO A 98 -4.83 9.23 -10.10
C PRO A 98 -5.29 10.63 -9.75
N LYS A 99 -5.22 11.57 -10.72
CA LYS A 99 -5.59 12.98 -10.50
C LYS A 99 -6.99 13.16 -9.92
N ASN A 100 -7.97 12.37 -10.38
CA ASN A 100 -9.34 12.43 -9.89
C ASN A 100 -9.45 12.06 -8.39
N ILE A 101 -8.67 11.08 -7.93
CA ILE A 101 -8.63 10.70 -6.52
C ILE A 101 -7.86 11.75 -5.70
N ALA A 102 -6.81 12.35 -6.26
CA ALA A 102 -6.08 13.43 -5.60
C ALA A 102 -6.98 14.66 -5.31
N VAL A 103 -7.93 14.95 -6.20
CA VAL A 103 -8.94 16.00 -5.97
C VAL A 103 -9.89 15.59 -4.85
N GLU A 104 -10.40 14.35 -4.89
CA GLU A 104 -11.28 13.81 -3.86
C GLU A 104 -10.65 13.89 -2.46
N LEU A 105 -9.37 13.55 -2.32
CA LEU A 105 -8.65 13.63 -1.04
C LEU A 105 -8.50 15.07 -0.53
N LYS A 106 -8.24 16.03 -1.42
CA LYS A 106 -8.19 17.45 -1.05
C LYS A 106 -9.54 17.95 -0.52
N GLU A 107 -10.64 17.51 -1.13
CA GLU A 107 -12.00 17.82 -0.65
C GLU A 107 -12.32 17.17 0.71
N MET A 108 -11.62 16.09 1.06
CA MET A 108 -11.70 15.46 2.37
C MET A 108 -10.80 16.12 3.43
N GLY A 109 -10.00 17.13 3.07
CA GLY A 109 -9.06 17.80 3.97
C GLY A 109 -7.78 17.00 4.23
N LEU A 110 -7.36 16.15 3.27
CA LEU A 110 -6.20 15.24 3.36
C LEU A 110 -5.14 15.51 2.29
#